data_AF-A0A2G5V3R7-F1
#
_entry.id   AF-A0A2G5V3R7-F1
#
_cell.length_a   1.000
_cell.length_b   1.000
_cell.length_c   1.000
_cell.angle_alpha   90.00
_cell.angle_beta   90.00
_cell.angle_gamma   90.00
#
_symmetry.space_group_name_H-M   'P 1'
#
loop_
_entity.id
_entity.type
_entity.pdbx_description
1 polymer ?
#
loop_
_entity_poly.entity_id
_entity_poly.type
_entity_poly.pdbx_seq_one_letter_code
_entity_poly.pdbx_strand_id
1 'polypeptide(L)'
;MFSLLHMLILFLLTTVFAAEVVVKMTPKAVAHVFKKEMSSLHTSLLHLKPPPFKATYLGLEVTIDHLQVVDLKMPKLTYETAPSPNHMTFKMIGGSARLLGQYSAVYKTKREGQFEMILEHFHLSIPVQRNALTKFTVTSDKCTLEVDESMITMSPVLPEQISAKIKEDLLEQLREASCLKATTLISKMNTHLMHFAEATDISQGGHPSHINVELHFQNPTAEDDSAIHVEVSESVINAELSKLFSIANTRFIWNDVPEIKNAVNECKTVECKFFEDGDIVSSFFDRPSVKIQSDDSISLTLPLSTSLTTSSGQELFKIKTEVNLILEDVALEHPENGDVQWSAKYQIKDIKVLQTSSSRNFQKFASTMESWIDTHKGFLENLLNTYIRGSLPVHLRSPLVWTQRLHGRPNFSTSSLNFHVHPHFSPSLRVMV
;
A
#
# COMPACT_ATOMS: atom_id res chain seq x y z
N MET A 1 -30.08 33.68 -17.49
CA MET A 1 -28.70 33.56 -18.01
C MET A 1 -27.77 33.16 -16.88
N PHE A 2 -27.74 31.87 -16.53
CA PHE A 2 -26.67 31.32 -15.71
C PHE A 2 -25.55 30.92 -16.68
N SER A 3 -24.44 31.64 -16.58
CA SER A 3 -23.33 31.61 -17.53
C SER A 3 -22.72 30.21 -17.63
N LEU A 4 -22.37 29.79 -18.85
CA LEU A 4 -21.53 28.63 -19.15
C LEU A 4 -20.29 28.56 -18.23
N LEU A 5 -19.81 29.71 -17.76
CA LEU A 5 -18.72 29.87 -16.80
C LEU A 5 -19.01 29.28 -15.42
N HIS A 6 -20.25 29.37 -14.90
CA HIS A 6 -20.63 28.74 -13.63
C HIS A 6 -20.75 27.22 -13.77
N MET A 7 -21.19 26.71 -14.92
CA MET A 7 -21.13 25.27 -15.19
C MET A 7 -19.69 24.79 -15.36
N LEU A 8 -18.82 25.56 -16.04
CA LEU A 8 -17.40 25.21 -16.17
C LEU A 8 -16.68 25.25 -14.83
N ILE A 9 -16.98 26.23 -13.98
CA ILE A 9 -16.43 26.34 -12.62
C ILE A 9 -16.98 25.23 -11.72
N LEU A 10 -18.26 24.83 -11.83
CA LEU A 10 -18.75 23.64 -11.14
C LEU A 10 -18.13 22.35 -11.70
N PHE A 11 -17.89 22.23 -13.00
CA PHE A 11 -17.24 21.05 -13.60
C PHE A 11 -15.76 20.97 -13.19
N LEU A 12 -15.07 22.11 -13.08
CA LEU A 12 -13.70 22.23 -12.57
C LEU A 12 -13.63 22.10 -11.03
N LEU A 13 -14.71 22.36 -10.29
CA LEU A 13 -14.80 22.18 -8.83
C LEU A 13 -15.37 20.82 -8.42
N THR A 14 -15.94 20.05 -9.37
CA THR A 14 -16.43 18.68 -9.15
C THR A 14 -15.56 17.62 -9.82
N THR A 15 -14.37 17.99 -10.31
CA THR A 15 -13.26 17.04 -10.30
C THR A 15 -12.88 16.80 -8.83
N VAL A 16 -13.71 16.02 -8.14
CA VAL A 16 -13.21 15.12 -7.11
C VAL A 16 -12.09 14.39 -7.84
N PHE A 17 -10.84 14.77 -7.57
CA PHE A 17 -9.70 14.03 -8.08
C PHE A 17 -9.91 12.61 -7.58
N ALA A 18 -10.39 11.73 -8.46
CA ALA A 18 -10.56 10.34 -8.13
C ALA A 18 -9.19 9.83 -7.75
N ALA A 19 -9.11 9.10 -6.64
CA ALA A 19 -7.89 8.42 -6.23
C ALA A 19 -7.30 7.65 -7.42
N GLU A 20 -6.05 7.93 -7.74
CA GLU A 20 -5.34 7.22 -8.81
C GLU A 20 -4.71 5.95 -8.27
N VAL A 21 -4.33 5.97 -6.98
CA VAL A 21 -3.96 4.78 -6.24
C VAL A 21 -4.68 4.75 -4.89
N VAL A 22 -5.29 3.61 -4.56
CA VAL A 22 -5.96 3.38 -3.27
C VAL A 22 -5.28 2.25 -2.52
N VAL A 23 -4.74 2.54 -1.33
CA VAL A 23 -4.15 1.56 -0.41
C VAL A 23 -5.16 1.25 0.68
N LYS A 24 -5.76 0.06 0.67
CA LYS A 24 -6.72 -0.41 1.68
C LYS A 24 -6.02 -1.28 2.70
N MET A 25 -6.13 -0.93 3.98
CA MET A 25 -5.53 -1.68 5.08
C MET A 25 -6.60 -2.31 5.96
N THR A 26 -6.47 -3.59 6.26
CA THR A 26 -7.31 -4.32 7.23
C THR A 26 -6.83 -4.11 8.67
N PRO A 27 -7.64 -4.44 9.70
CA PRO A 27 -7.24 -4.26 11.09
C PRO A 27 -5.95 -4.99 11.48
N LYS A 28 -5.71 -6.24 11.04
CA LYS A 28 -4.42 -6.90 11.35
C LYS A 28 -3.26 -6.28 10.59
N ALA A 29 -3.46 -5.78 9.36
CA ALA A 29 -2.42 -5.07 8.62
C ALA A 29 -2.00 -3.79 9.34
N VAL A 30 -2.95 -2.99 9.84
CA VAL A 30 -2.66 -1.81 10.66
C VAL A 30 -1.92 -2.21 11.94
N ALA A 31 -2.37 -3.24 12.66
CA ALA A 31 -1.70 -3.73 13.86
C ALA A 31 -0.27 -4.20 13.58
N HIS A 32 0.00 -4.77 12.40
CA HIS A 32 1.33 -5.16 11.98
C HIS A 32 2.22 -3.96 11.72
N VAL A 33 1.77 -3.02 10.87
CA VAL A 33 2.53 -1.80 10.55
C VAL A 33 2.92 -1.05 11.81
N PHE A 34 2.06 -1.02 12.83
CA PHE A 34 2.32 -0.31 14.09
C PHE A 34 2.87 -1.17 15.23
N LYS A 35 3.34 -2.38 14.95
CA LYS A 35 3.85 -3.29 15.99
C LYS A 35 5.03 -2.70 16.75
N LYS A 36 5.92 -1.96 16.08
CA LYS A 36 7.09 -1.33 16.71
C LYS A 36 6.69 -0.21 17.66
N GLU A 37 5.73 0.62 17.26
CA GLU A 37 5.15 1.69 18.05
C GLU A 37 4.41 1.13 19.28
N MET A 38 3.63 0.06 19.08
CA MET A 38 2.97 -0.67 20.17
C MET A 38 3.99 -1.26 21.16
N SER A 39 5.10 -1.83 20.66
CA SER A 39 6.19 -2.32 21.52
C SER A 39 6.90 -1.20 22.27
N SER A 40 7.09 -0.04 21.65
CA SER A 40 7.68 1.14 22.31
C SER A 40 6.75 1.70 23.39
N LEU A 41 5.45 1.70 23.14
CA LEU A 41 4.43 2.07 24.13
C LEU A 41 4.44 1.09 25.31
N HIS A 42 4.53 -0.22 25.05
CA HIS A 42 4.64 -1.23 26.10
C HIS A 42 5.80 -0.95 27.05
N THR A 43 7.00 -0.76 26.50
CA THR A 43 8.19 -0.43 27.29
C THR A 43 7.99 0.87 28.07
N SER A 44 7.36 1.88 27.46
CA SER A 44 7.10 3.16 28.12
C SER A 44 6.11 3.04 29.29
N LEU A 45 5.09 2.18 29.16
CA LEU A 45 4.07 1.95 30.19
C LEU A 45 4.59 1.07 31.34
N LEU A 46 5.42 0.07 31.05
CA LEU A 46 6.06 -0.76 32.09
C LEU A 46 6.97 0.05 33.02
N HIS A 47 7.66 1.06 32.49
CA HIS A 47 8.54 1.93 33.29
C HIS A 47 7.80 3.17 33.82
N LEU A 48 6.48 3.23 33.65
CA LEU A 48 5.69 4.34 34.13
C LEU A 48 5.65 4.33 35.66
N LYS A 49 5.93 5.49 36.26
CA LYS A 49 5.71 5.76 37.68
C LYS A 49 4.54 6.74 37.77
N PRO A 50 3.29 6.26 37.95
CA PRO A 50 2.14 7.13 38.10
C PRO A 50 2.35 8.12 39.26
N PRO A 51 1.80 9.34 39.15
CA PRO A 51 1.84 10.28 40.26
C PRO A 51 1.10 9.70 41.48
N PRO A 52 1.46 10.11 42.70
CA PRO A 52 0.73 9.72 43.90
C PRO A 52 -0.77 9.97 43.80
N PHE A 53 -1.55 9.00 44.25
CA PHE A 53 -2.99 9.16 44.45
C PHE A 53 -3.23 9.79 45.81
N LYS A 54 -4.06 10.82 45.90
CA LYS A 54 -4.42 11.49 47.16
C LYS A 54 -5.91 11.79 47.17
N ALA A 55 -6.60 11.32 48.20
CA ALA A 55 -8.03 11.53 48.36
C ALA A 55 -8.42 11.58 49.84
N THR A 56 -9.58 12.15 50.14
CA THR A 56 -10.13 12.20 51.49
C THR A 56 -11.51 11.57 51.51
N TYR A 57 -11.68 10.51 52.29
CA TYR A 57 -12.94 9.78 52.43
C TYR A 57 -13.42 9.81 53.87
N LEU A 58 -14.57 10.44 54.13
CA LEU A 58 -15.15 10.50 55.48
C LEU A 58 -14.16 11.04 56.55
N GLY A 59 -13.30 11.98 56.14
CA GLY A 59 -12.25 12.55 56.98
C GLY A 59 -10.93 11.76 57.02
N LEU A 60 -10.87 10.55 56.45
CA LEU A 60 -9.64 9.76 56.29
C LEU A 60 -8.87 10.26 55.07
N GLU A 61 -7.70 10.85 55.27
CA GLU A 61 -6.77 11.21 54.21
C GLU A 61 -6.01 9.97 53.75
N VAL A 62 -6.22 9.56 52.51
CA VAL A 62 -5.56 8.41 51.90
C VAL A 62 -4.57 8.89 50.85
N THR A 63 -3.33 8.43 50.97
CA THR A 63 -2.29 8.61 49.95
C THR A 63 -1.84 7.24 49.46
N ILE A 64 -1.70 7.05 48.14
CA ILE A 64 -1.01 5.90 47.56
C ILE A 64 0.21 6.43 46.80
N ASP A 65 1.38 6.16 47.34
CA ASP A 65 2.67 6.56 46.83
C ASP A 65 3.40 5.39 46.16
N HIS A 66 4.48 5.70 45.45
CA HIS A 66 5.37 4.71 44.83
C HIS A 66 4.65 3.71 43.91
N LEU A 67 3.59 4.16 43.22
CA LEU A 67 2.89 3.36 42.23
C LEU A 67 3.85 2.89 41.13
N GLN A 68 3.81 1.60 40.82
CA GLN A 68 4.61 0.96 39.79
C GLN A 68 3.78 -0.07 39.04
N VAL A 69 3.90 -0.08 37.71
CA VAL A 69 3.35 -1.14 36.86
C VAL A 69 4.33 -2.29 36.87
N VAL A 70 3.97 -3.42 37.49
CA VAL A 70 4.87 -4.59 37.63
C VAL A 70 4.61 -5.66 36.59
N ASP A 71 3.40 -5.72 36.07
CA ASP A 71 3.03 -6.57 34.95
C ASP A 71 2.08 -5.81 34.02
N LEU A 72 2.28 -5.98 32.72
CA LEU A 72 1.47 -5.36 31.68
C LEU A 72 1.45 -6.26 30.45
N LYS A 73 0.27 -6.81 30.16
CA LYS A 73 -0.05 -7.41 28.88
C LYS A 73 -0.63 -6.34 27.97
N MET A 74 0.05 -6.08 26.85
CA MET A 74 -0.46 -5.10 25.89
C MET A 74 -1.78 -5.54 25.27
N PRO A 75 -2.74 -4.62 25.14
CA PRO A 75 -3.94 -4.86 24.36
C PRO A 75 -3.61 -4.98 22.86
N LYS A 76 -4.47 -5.70 22.13
CA LYS A 76 -4.37 -5.82 20.67
C LYS A 76 -4.97 -4.58 20.00
N LEU A 77 -4.21 -3.93 19.12
CA LEU A 77 -4.71 -2.85 18.28
C LEU A 77 -5.63 -3.40 17.18
N THR A 78 -6.78 -2.77 17.01
CA THR A 78 -7.74 -2.99 15.93
C THR A 78 -8.49 -1.68 15.65
N TYR A 79 -9.40 -1.70 14.68
CA TYR A 79 -10.31 -0.58 14.46
C TYR A 79 -11.67 -1.06 13.97
N GLU A 80 -12.64 -0.16 14.06
CA GLU A 80 -13.97 -0.32 13.47
C GLU A 80 -14.31 0.94 12.67
N THR A 81 -14.80 0.76 11.45
CA THR A 81 -15.37 1.85 10.65
C THR A 81 -16.87 1.92 10.88
N ALA A 82 -17.40 3.09 11.23
CA ALA A 82 -18.84 3.29 11.35
C ALA A 82 -19.53 3.25 9.96
N PRO A 83 -20.86 3.12 9.89
CA PRO A 83 -21.61 3.21 8.62
C PRO A 83 -21.40 4.56 7.91
N SER A 84 -21.05 5.60 8.66
CA SER A 84 -20.66 6.89 8.09
C SER A 84 -19.17 6.89 7.71
N PRO A 85 -18.78 7.32 6.50
CA PRO A 85 -17.42 7.20 5.98
C PRO A 85 -16.36 8.02 6.75
N ASN A 86 -16.81 8.96 7.60
CA ASN A 86 -15.93 9.90 8.29
C ASN A 86 -15.69 9.57 9.76
N HIS A 87 -16.34 8.54 10.32
CA HIS A 87 -16.17 8.15 11.72
C HIS A 87 -15.55 6.76 11.81
N MET A 88 -14.47 6.66 12.57
CA MET A 88 -13.75 5.43 12.83
C MET A 88 -13.39 5.39 14.31
N THR A 89 -13.27 4.19 14.87
CA THR A 89 -12.84 4.03 16.25
C THR A 89 -11.66 3.07 16.27
N PHE A 90 -10.51 3.55 16.74
CA PHE A 90 -9.41 2.65 17.09
C PHE A 90 -9.73 1.99 18.42
N LYS A 91 -9.53 0.67 18.48
CA LYS A 91 -9.72 -0.11 19.69
C LYS A 91 -8.44 -0.81 20.08
N MET A 92 -8.14 -0.80 21.37
CA MET A 92 -7.10 -1.61 21.97
C MET A 92 -7.77 -2.55 22.96
N ILE A 93 -7.82 -3.84 22.63
CA ILE A 93 -8.70 -4.83 23.28
C ILE A 93 -7.88 -5.87 24.04
N GLY A 94 -8.32 -6.21 25.27
CA GLY A 94 -7.83 -7.36 26.02
C GLY A 94 -6.48 -7.19 26.69
N GLY A 95 -6.15 -5.97 27.14
CA GLY A 95 -4.97 -5.71 27.95
C GLY A 95 -5.16 -6.18 29.40
N SER A 96 -4.06 -6.37 30.13
CA SER A 96 -4.12 -6.58 31.59
C SER A 96 -2.94 -5.91 32.27
N ALA A 97 -3.13 -5.44 33.49
CA ALA A 97 -2.08 -4.75 34.24
C ALA A 97 -2.15 -5.05 35.73
N ARG A 98 -0.98 -5.08 36.37
CA ARG A 98 -0.83 -5.19 37.81
C ARG A 98 -0.01 -4.00 38.31
N LEU A 99 -0.59 -3.25 39.24
CA LEU A 99 0.03 -2.10 39.86
C LEU A 99 0.30 -2.39 41.34
N LEU A 100 1.49 -2.04 41.81
CA LEU A 100 1.85 -2.10 43.22
C LEU A 100 2.19 -0.69 43.72
N GLY A 101 1.95 -0.44 45.00
CA GLY A 101 2.29 0.81 45.66
C GLY A 101 2.30 0.68 47.17
N GLN A 102 2.52 1.80 47.84
CA GLN A 102 2.43 1.91 49.29
C GLN A 102 1.31 2.87 49.63
N TYR A 103 0.39 2.47 50.51
CA TYR A 103 -0.68 3.35 50.95
C TYR A 103 -0.44 3.85 52.37
N SER A 104 -0.89 5.07 52.64
CA SER A 104 -0.95 5.70 53.96
C SER A 104 -2.35 6.26 54.15
N ALA A 105 -2.98 5.94 55.28
CA ALA A 105 -4.29 6.45 55.67
C ALA A 105 -4.20 7.17 57.02
N VAL A 106 -4.56 8.45 57.05
CA VAL A 106 -4.41 9.35 58.19
C VAL A 106 -5.78 9.89 58.60
N TYR A 107 -6.13 9.68 59.86
CA TYR A 107 -7.24 10.38 60.51
C TYR A 107 -6.72 10.92 61.84
N LYS A 108 -6.91 10.14 62.91
CA LYS A 108 -6.29 10.37 64.24
C LYS A 108 -5.02 9.55 64.46
N THR A 109 -4.90 8.43 63.75
CA THR A 109 -3.73 7.56 63.74
C THR A 109 -3.30 7.35 62.29
N LYS A 110 -2.01 7.09 62.07
CA LYS A 110 -1.45 6.78 60.76
C LYS A 110 -1.44 5.26 60.57
N ARG A 111 -2.01 4.78 59.47
CA ARG A 111 -1.88 3.38 59.01
C ARG A 111 -1.13 3.38 57.70
N GLU A 112 -0.15 2.51 57.57
CA GLU A 112 0.65 2.35 56.36
C GLU A 112 0.69 0.88 55.96
N GLY A 113 0.83 0.64 54.66
CA GLY A 113 0.84 -0.71 54.15
C GLY A 113 1.06 -0.82 52.66
N GLN A 114 0.87 -2.03 52.15
CA GLN A 114 1.01 -2.34 50.73
C GLN A 114 -0.32 -2.16 50.01
N PHE A 115 -0.25 -1.66 48.79
CA PHE A 115 -1.36 -1.51 47.86
C PHE A 115 -1.09 -2.34 46.61
N GLU A 116 -2.13 -3.00 46.13
CA GLU A 116 -2.13 -3.72 44.87
C GLU A 116 -3.44 -3.45 44.12
N MET A 117 -3.32 -3.23 42.81
CA MET A 117 -4.46 -3.18 41.89
C MET A 117 -4.21 -4.11 40.72
N ILE A 118 -5.22 -4.91 40.40
CA ILE A 118 -5.22 -5.81 39.23
C ILE A 118 -6.33 -5.35 38.30
N LEU A 119 -5.97 -5.17 37.03
CA LEU A 119 -6.86 -4.84 35.93
C LEU A 119 -6.82 -6.00 34.93
N GLU A 120 -7.94 -6.68 34.74
CA GLU A 120 -8.06 -7.72 33.72
C GLU A 120 -8.96 -7.27 32.57
N HIS A 121 -8.55 -7.63 31.36
CA HIS A 121 -9.27 -7.36 30.11
C HIS A 121 -9.72 -5.90 29.99
N PHE A 122 -8.77 -4.97 30.07
CA PHE A 122 -9.07 -3.58 29.79
C PHE A 122 -9.12 -3.30 28.28
N HIS A 123 -10.07 -2.45 27.89
CA HIS A 123 -10.35 -2.05 26.52
C HIS A 123 -10.33 -0.52 26.41
N LEU A 124 -9.55 0.00 25.47
CA LEU A 124 -9.52 1.43 25.16
C LEU A 124 -10.18 1.66 23.80
N SER A 125 -11.14 2.57 23.74
CA SER A 125 -11.75 3.02 22.49
C SER A 125 -11.42 4.49 22.25
N ILE A 126 -10.85 4.78 21.09
CA ILE A 126 -10.44 6.12 20.68
C ILE A 126 -11.15 6.47 19.38
N PRO A 127 -12.26 7.23 19.45
CA PRO A 127 -12.92 7.75 18.27
C PRO A 127 -11.98 8.70 17.51
N VAL A 128 -12.00 8.60 16.19
CA VAL A 128 -11.28 9.49 15.28
C VAL A 128 -12.21 9.94 14.17
N GLN A 129 -12.05 11.20 13.76
CA GLN A 129 -12.77 11.76 12.63
C GLN A 129 -11.84 11.82 11.42
N ARG A 130 -12.28 11.27 10.29
CA ARG A 130 -11.52 11.33 9.05
C ARG A 130 -11.70 12.70 8.42
N ASN A 131 -10.61 13.45 8.30
CA ASN A 131 -10.62 14.82 7.79
C ASN A 131 -10.15 14.90 6.34
N ALA A 132 -9.37 13.90 5.89
CA ALA A 132 -8.95 13.74 4.51
C ALA A 132 -8.70 12.25 4.23
N LEU A 133 -8.37 11.95 2.98
CA LEU A 133 -8.20 10.58 2.48
C LEU A 133 -7.13 9.79 3.24
N THR A 134 -6.10 10.45 3.78
CA THR A 134 -4.98 9.86 4.53
C THR A 134 -4.84 10.39 5.97
N LYS A 135 -5.70 11.33 6.39
CA LYS A 135 -5.61 12.00 7.70
C LYS A 135 -6.87 11.80 8.53
N PHE A 136 -6.67 11.39 9.78
CA PHE A 136 -7.70 11.47 10.81
C PHE A 136 -7.30 12.45 11.91
N THR A 137 -8.29 13.03 12.55
CA THR A 137 -8.15 13.86 13.75
C THR A 137 -8.61 13.06 14.94
N VAL A 138 -7.77 13.05 15.97
CA VAL A 138 -8.04 12.32 17.20
C VAL A 138 -8.85 13.21 18.13
N THR A 139 -10.05 12.76 18.50
CA THR A 139 -10.91 13.43 19.47
C THR A 139 -10.69 12.80 20.84
N SER A 140 -9.73 13.36 21.59
CA SER A 140 -9.31 12.85 22.90
C SER A 140 -10.42 12.87 23.96
N ASP A 141 -11.39 13.79 23.80
CA ASP A 141 -12.53 14.02 24.67
C ASP A 141 -13.52 12.84 24.72
N LYS A 142 -13.48 11.96 23.71
CA LYS A 142 -14.39 10.81 23.59
C LYS A 142 -13.70 9.46 23.83
N CYS A 143 -12.47 9.47 24.31
CA CYS A 143 -11.78 8.23 24.64
C CYS A 143 -12.44 7.55 25.85
N THR A 144 -12.64 6.24 25.77
CA THR A 144 -13.16 5.42 26.87
C THR A 144 -12.15 4.34 27.26
N LEU A 145 -12.07 4.06 28.56
CA LEU A 145 -11.41 2.90 29.14
C LEU A 145 -12.48 2.08 29.83
N GLU A 146 -12.68 0.85 29.38
CA GLU A 146 -13.53 -0.15 30.02
C GLU A 146 -12.63 -1.21 30.63
N VAL A 147 -12.93 -1.67 31.84
CA VAL A 147 -12.17 -2.73 32.51
C VAL A 147 -13.17 -3.78 32.96
N ASP A 148 -13.09 -4.98 32.37
CA ASP A 148 -14.06 -6.04 32.64
C ASP A 148 -13.99 -6.47 34.12
N GLU A 149 -12.76 -6.64 34.64
CA GLU A 149 -12.55 -7.00 36.04
C GLU A 149 -11.44 -6.15 36.67
N SER A 150 -11.76 -5.56 37.83
CA SER A 150 -10.83 -4.77 38.62
C SER A 150 -10.89 -5.12 40.10
N MET A 151 -9.73 -5.41 40.67
CA MET A 151 -9.55 -5.72 42.07
C MET A 151 -8.54 -4.76 42.70
N ILE A 152 -8.79 -4.35 43.94
CA ILE A 152 -7.78 -3.71 44.77
C ILE A 152 -7.59 -4.50 46.06
N THR A 153 -6.35 -4.58 46.52
CA THR A 153 -5.97 -5.22 47.78
C THR A 153 -5.10 -4.24 48.56
N MET A 154 -5.44 -4.04 49.84
CA MET A 154 -4.66 -3.24 50.76
C MET A 154 -4.32 -4.08 52.00
N SER A 155 -3.07 -4.03 52.43
CA SER A 155 -2.61 -4.73 53.62
C SER A 155 -1.85 -3.76 54.54
N PRO A 156 -2.41 -3.38 55.70
CA PRO A 156 -3.67 -3.87 56.29
C PRO A 156 -4.95 -3.41 55.55
N VAL A 157 -6.04 -4.15 55.73
CA VAL A 157 -7.32 -3.90 55.03
C VAL A 157 -7.98 -2.61 55.54
N LEU A 158 -8.46 -1.77 54.62
CA LEU A 158 -9.33 -0.63 54.91
C LEU A 158 -10.82 -1.03 54.83
N PRO A 159 -11.73 -0.29 55.49
CA PRO A 159 -13.17 -0.52 55.35
C PRO A 159 -13.60 -0.62 53.89
N GLU A 160 -14.48 -1.58 53.60
CA GLU A 160 -14.88 -1.93 52.22
C GLU A 160 -15.40 -0.73 51.43
N GLN A 161 -16.19 0.16 52.05
CA GLN A 161 -16.70 1.37 51.42
C GLN A 161 -15.59 2.33 50.96
N ILE A 162 -14.51 2.45 51.75
CA ILE A 162 -13.35 3.29 51.41
C ILE A 162 -12.56 2.63 50.30
N SER A 163 -12.33 1.32 50.40
CA SER A 163 -11.66 0.53 49.36
C SER A 163 -12.41 0.63 48.01
N ALA A 164 -13.73 0.49 48.01
CA ALA A 164 -14.54 0.63 46.80
C ALA A 164 -14.40 2.03 46.18
N LYS A 165 -14.38 3.09 46.99
CA LYS A 165 -14.20 4.47 46.52
C LYS A 165 -12.79 4.74 45.98
N ILE A 166 -11.75 4.23 46.64
CA ILE A 166 -10.37 4.29 46.13
C ILE A 166 -10.29 3.60 44.75
N LYS A 167 -10.94 2.43 44.60
CA LYS A 167 -10.95 1.71 43.33
C LYS A 167 -11.59 2.55 42.22
N GLU A 168 -12.74 3.15 42.48
CA GLU A 168 -13.49 3.98 41.53
C GLU A 168 -12.65 5.20 41.10
N ASP A 169 -12.12 5.96 42.06
CA ASP A 169 -11.36 7.18 41.78
C ASP A 169 -10.02 6.88 41.08
N LEU A 170 -9.35 5.79 41.44
CA LEU A 170 -8.11 5.38 40.81
C LEU A 170 -8.34 4.86 39.38
N LEU A 171 -9.43 4.12 39.13
CA LEU A 171 -9.83 3.72 37.78
C LEU A 171 -10.08 4.94 36.89
N GLU A 172 -10.73 5.97 37.43
CA GLU A 172 -11.00 7.21 36.71
C GLU A 172 -9.70 7.96 36.37
N GLN A 173 -8.76 8.07 37.32
CA GLN A 173 -7.45 8.65 37.06
C GLN A 173 -6.66 7.85 36.00
N LEU A 174 -6.73 6.52 36.05
CA LEU A 174 -6.10 5.64 35.06
C LEU A 174 -6.75 5.78 33.68
N ARG A 175 -8.08 5.98 33.62
CA ARG A 175 -8.80 6.28 32.38
C ARG A 175 -8.27 7.54 31.73
N GLU A 176 -8.19 8.64 32.47
CA GLU A 176 -7.67 9.92 31.95
C GLU A 176 -6.23 9.78 31.43
N ALA A 177 -5.35 9.17 32.23
CA ALA A 177 -3.94 9.00 31.87
C ALA A 177 -3.77 8.08 30.65
N SER A 178 -4.50 6.97 30.60
CA SER A 178 -4.46 6.02 29.48
C SER A 178 -4.99 6.64 28.20
N CYS A 179 -6.09 7.38 28.29
CA CYS A 179 -6.69 8.07 27.15
C CYS A 179 -5.77 9.14 26.57
N LEU A 180 -5.07 9.91 27.42
CA LEU A 180 -4.07 10.87 26.96
C LEU A 180 -2.92 10.18 26.18
N LYS A 181 -2.39 9.08 26.72
CA LYS A 181 -1.30 8.33 26.08
C LYS A 181 -1.74 7.64 24.80
N ALA A 182 -2.91 7.01 24.80
CA ALA A 182 -3.50 6.38 23.63
C ALA A 182 -3.74 7.40 22.51
N THR A 183 -4.33 8.56 22.83
CA THR A 183 -4.53 9.65 21.87
C THR A 183 -3.20 10.10 21.25
N THR A 184 -2.16 10.24 22.07
CA THR A 184 -0.82 10.61 21.58
C THR A 184 -0.24 9.54 20.65
N LEU A 185 -0.42 8.26 20.95
CA LEU A 185 -0.02 7.15 20.09
C LEU A 185 -0.74 7.22 18.74
N ILE A 186 -2.08 7.30 18.75
CA ILE A 186 -2.90 7.36 17.53
C ILE A 186 -2.54 8.59 16.69
N SER A 187 -2.24 9.72 17.32
CA SER A 187 -1.75 10.93 16.62
C SER A 187 -0.39 10.71 15.94
N LYS A 188 0.56 10.02 16.60
CA LYS A 188 1.83 9.63 15.96
C LYS A 188 1.62 8.66 14.80
N MET A 189 0.72 7.69 14.95
CA MET A 189 0.37 6.74 13.89
C MET A 189 -0.18 7.47 12.66
N ASN A 190 -1.03 8.48 12.84
CA ASN A 190 -1.54 9.32 11.76
C ASN A 190 -0.41 9.94 10.93
N THR A 191 0.60 10.51 11.60
CA THR A 191 1.77 11.08 10.93
C THR A 191 2.57 10.03 10.17
N HIS A 192 2.73 8.81 10.71
CA HIS A 192 3.42 7.74 10.01
C HIS A 192 2.62 7.20 8.82
N LEU A 193 1.29 7.11 8.92
CA LEU A 193 0.41 6.69 7.83
C LEU A 193 0.49 7.63 6.63
N MET A 194 0.68 8.93 6.86
CA MET A 194 0.90 9.91 5.78
C MET A 194 2.11 9.58 4.89
N HIS A 195 3.12 8.91 5.45
CA HIS A 195 4.34 8.52 4.75
C HIS A 195 4.38 7.03 4.40
N PHE A 196 3.32 6.29 4.72
CA PHE A 196 3.25 4.84 4.49
C PHE A 196 3.20 4.52 2.99
N ALA A 197 2.43 5.29 2.24
CA ALA A 197 2.33 5.16 0.79
C ALA A 197 2.67 6.51 0.16
N GLU A 198 3.83 6.57 -0.50
CA GLU A 198 4.27 7.75 -1.23
C GLU A 198 4.18 7.46 -2.74
N ALA A 199 3.66 8.43 -3.49
CA ALA A 199 3.68 8.39 -4.94
C ALA A 199 5.12 8.50 -5.46
N THR A 200 5.51 7.65 -6.40
CA THR A 200 6.73 7.86 -7.17
C THR A 200 6.51 8.96 -8.22
N ASP A 201 7.55 9.67 -8.63
CA ASP A 201 7.43 10.67 -9.71
C ASP A 201 7.28 9.97 -11.08
N ILE A 202 6.17 10.24 -11.75
CA ILE A 202 5.82 9.66 -13.04
C ILE A 202 5.68 10.70 -14.16
N SER A 203 6.12 11.94 -13.90
CA SER A 203 5.97 13.09 -14.81
C SER A 203 6.54 12.87 -16.21
N GLN A 204 7.59 12.03 -16.34
CA GLN A 204 8.19 11.69 -17.64
C GLN A 204 7.24 10.94 -18.60
N GLY A 205 6.15 10.37 -18.08
CA GLY A 205 5.09 9.71 -18.86
C GLY A 205 4.00 10.66 -19.38
N GLY A 206 4.09 11.96 -19.08
CA GLY A 206 3.05 12.94 -19.44
C GLY A 206 1.86 12.98 -18.48
N HIS A 207 2.02 12.41 -17.29
CA HIS A 207 1.05 12.47 -16.18
C HIS A 207 1.43 13.62 -15.23
N PRO A 208 0.46 14.22 -14.51
CA PRO A 208 0.78 15.13 -13.40
C PRO A 208 1.87 14.52 -12.49
N SER A 209 2.83 15.35 -12.05
CA SER A 209 3.95 14.96 -11.19
C SER A 209 3.54 14.43 -9.81
N HIS A 210 2.26 14.51 -9.46
CA HIS A 210 1.71 14.05 -8.19
C HIS A 210 0.57 13.07 -8.47
N ILE A 211 0.83 11.78 -8.22
CA ILE A 211 -0.22 10.76 -8.17
C ILE A 211 -0.99 10.96 -6.88
N ASN A 212 -2.32 11.00 -6.97
CA ASN A 212 -3.17 11.04 -5.78
C ASN A 212 -3.27 9.64 -5.17
N VAL A 213 -2.51 9.41 -4.09
CA VAL A 213 -2.56 8.19 -3.27
C VAL A 213 -3.51 8.39 -2.09
N GLU A 214 -4.49 7.49 -1.96
CA GLU A 214 -5.44 7.47 -0.84
C GLU A 214 -5.24 6.24 0.02
N LEU A 215 -5.36 6.40 1.35
CA LEU A 215 -5.27 5.29 2.29
C LEU A 215 -6.64 5.01 2.91
N HIS A 216 -7.22 3.85 2.65
CA HIS A 216 -8.54 3.46 3.12
C HIS A 216 -8.43 2.39 4.21
N PHE A 217 -9.37 2.43 5.15
CA PHE A 217 -9.53 1.39 6.15
C PHE A 217 -10.72 0.53 5.74
N GLN A 218 -10.49 -0.77 5.62
CA GLN A 218 -11.46 -1.74 5.14
C GLN A 218 -11.78 -2.77 6.22
N ASN A 219 -13.08 -3.01 6.43
CA ASN A 219 -13.51 -4.09 7.30
C ASN A 219 -12.97 -5.45 6.81
N PRO A 220 -12.50 -6.31 7.71
CA PRO A 220 -11.89 -7.56 7.33
C PRO A 220 -12.92 -8.52 6.73
N THR A 221 -12.53 -9.22 5.66
CA THR A 221 -13.23 -10.42 5.18
C THR A 221 -12.53 -11.67 5.74
N ALA A 222 -13.21 -12.82 5.70
CA ALA A 222 -12.68 -14.08 6.25
C ALA A 222 -11.34 -14.52 5.60
N GLU A 223 -11.04 -14.06 4.39
CA GLU A 223 -9.88 -14.47 3.59
C GLU A 223 -8.74 -13.42 3.54
N ASP A 224 -9.03 -12.13 3.82
CA ASP A 224 -8.08 -11.02 3.59
C ASP A 224 -7.70 -10.19 4.83
N ASP A 225 -8.08 -10.59 6.05
CA ASP A 225 -7.86 -9.80 7.29
C ASP A 225 -6.38 -9.46 7.58
N SER A 226 -5.43 -10.09 6.89
CA SER A 226 -3.99 -9.81 6.97
C SER A 226 -3.42 -8.96 5.82
N ALA A 227 -4.18 -8.75 4.75
CA ALA A 227 -3.69 -8.15 3.52
C ALA A 227 -3.77 -6.62 3.52
N ILE A 228 -2.86 -6.00 2.77
CA ILE A 228 -2.95 -4.63 2.29
C ILE A 228 -3.31 -4.72 0.81
N HIS A 229 -4.38 -4.06 0.41
CA HIS A 229 -4.81 -4.02 -0.99
C HIS A 229 -4.31 -2.72 -1.61
N VAL A 230 -3.72 -2.77 -2.79
CA VAL A 230 -3.30 -1.59 -3.53
C VAL A 230 -4.01 -1.62 -4.87
N GLU A 231 -4.85 -0.64 -5.12
CA GLU A 231 -5.59 -0.49 -6.38
C GLU A 231 -4.94 0.62 -7.19
N VAL A 232 -4.47 0.32 -8.39
CA VAL A 232 -3.83 1.29 -9.30
C VAL A 232 -4.73 1.50 -10.50
N SER A 233 -5.09 2.74 -10.80
CA SER A 233 -5.95 3.07 -11.94
C SER A 233 -5.25 2.80 -13.29
N GLU A 234 -6.06 2.54 -14.31
CA GLU A 234 -5.60 2.43 -15.69
C GLU A 234 -4.79 3.66 -16.16
N SER A 235 -5.14 4.87 -15.69
CA SER A 235 -4.44 6.11 -16.06
C SER A 235 -2.98 6.12 -15.61
N VAL A 236 -2.69 5.61 -14.41
CA VAL A 236 -1.33 5.54 -13.87
C VAL A 236 -0.50 4.49 -14.62
N ILE A 237 -1.10 3.32 -14.91
CA ILE A 237 -0.42 2.27 -15.70
C ILE A 237 -0.07 2.81 -17.10
N ASN A 238 -1.00 3.52 -17.74
CA ASN A 238 -0.79 4.13 -19.06
C ASN A 238 0.26 5.26 -19.04
N ALA A 239 0.37 6.00 -17.94
CA ALA A 239 1.42 6.97 -17.76
C ALA A 239 2.81 6.32 -17.66
N GLU A 240 2.95 5.25 -16.90
CA GLU A 240 4.20 4.47 -16.83
C GLU A 240 4.57 3.90 -18.20
N LEU A 241 3.60 3.30 -18.90
CA LEU A 241 3.83 2.77 -20.25
C LEU A 241 4.19 3.86 -21.26
N SER A 242 3.66 5.07 -21.10
CA SER A 242 4.01 6.21 -21.96
C SER A 242 5.49 6.61 -21.85
N LYS A 243 6.19 6.25 -20.76
CA LYS A 243 7.64 6.46 -20.65
C LYS A 243 8.43 5.63 -21.67
N LEU A 244 7.92 4.46 -22.08
CA LEU A 244 8.54 3.62 -23.12
C LEU A 244 8.59 4.33 -24.48
N PHE A 245 7.72 5.32 -24.69
CA PHE A 245 7.68 6.15 -25.90
C PHE A 245 8.68 7.32 -25.86
N SER A 246 9.00 7.89 -24.68
CA SER A 246 9.73 9.17 -24.57
C SER A 246 11.21 9.09 -24.16
N ILE A 247 11.71 7.98 -23.60
CA ILE A 247 13.06 7.92 -22.99
C ILE A 247 14.23 7.84 -24.01
N ALA A 248 13.96 7.89 -25.31
CA ALA A 248 14.89 7.62 -26.43
C ALA A 248 15.08 6.12 -26.70
N ASN A 249 14.19 5.60 -27.56
CA ASN A 249 14.36 4.43 -28.42
C ASN A 249 14.31 3.03 -27.78
N THR A 250 13.18 2.63 -27.18
CA THR A 250 12.88 1.20 -27.08
C THR A 250 12.85 0.62 -28.50
N ARG A 251 13.84 -0.21 -28.82
CA ARG A 251 14.08 -0.75 -30.16
C ARG A 251 14.26 -2.26 -30.07
N PHE A 252 13.50 -2.97 -30.89
CA PHE A 252 13.65 -4.41 -31.07
C PHE A 252 14.43 -4.65 -32.35
N ILE A 253 15.62 -5.23 -32.24
CA ILE A 253 16.48 -5.54 -33.38
C ILE A 253 16.15 -6.96 -33.84
N TRP A 254 15.66 -7.10 -35.07
CA TRP A 254 15.18 -8.37 -35.62
C TRP A 254 16.30 -9.23 -36.22
N ASN A 255 17.48 -8.67 -36.41
CA ASN A 255 18.62 -9.36 -37.03
C ASN A 255 19.11 -10.57 -36.23
N ASP A 256 18.73 -10.68 -34.96
CA ASP A 256 19.04 -11.83 -34.10
C ASP A 256 18.05 -13.01 -34.26
N VAL A 257 16.96 -12.83 -35.03
CA VAL A 257 16.00 -13.91 -35.32
C VAL A 257 16.60 -14.87 -36.37
N PRO A 258 16.74 -16.18 -36.08
CA PRO A 258 17.42 -17.13 -36.96
C PRO A 258 16.90 -17.16 -38.39
N GLU A 259 15.59 -17.07 -38.59
CA GLU A 259 14.92 -17.10 -39.90
C GLU A 259 15.26 -15.85 -40.72
N ILE A 260 15.26 -14.68 -40.07
CA ILE A 260 15.65 -13.40 -40.69
C ILE A 260 17.12 -13.45 -41.04
N LYS A 261 17.97 -13.91 -40.10
CA LYS A 261 19.39 -14.08 -40.30
C LYS A 261 19.71 -15.03 -41.46
N ASN A 262 19.01 -16.15 -41.56
CA ASN A 262 19.16 -17.11 -42.66
C ASN A 262 18.70 -16.51 -43.99
N ALA A 263 17.56 -15.82 -44.01
CA ALA A 263 17.09 -15.17 -45.23
C ALA A 263 18.02 -14.05 -45.70
N VAL A 264 18.62 -13.29 -44.78
CA VAL A 264 19.67 -12.31 -45.11
C VAL A 264 20.91 -13.02 -45.66
N ASN A 265 21.34 -14.14 -45.06
CA ASN A 265 22.50 -14.90 -45.53
C ASN A 265 22.28 -15.58 -46.90
N GLU A 266 21.06 -15.99 -47.22
CA GLU A 266 20.70 -16.63 -48.49
C GLU A 266 20.38 -15.63 -49.61
N CYS A 267 20.22 -14.36 -49.25
CA CYS A 267 19.96 -13.25 -50.16
C CYS A 267 21.22 -12.99 -51.02
N LYS A 268 21.14 -13.27 -52.33
CA LYS A 268 22.22 -13.04 -53.31
C LYS A 268 21.99 -11.85 -54.26
N THR A 269 20.91 -11.11 -54.09
CA THR A 269 20.54 -9.95 -54.91
C THR A 269 21.28 -8.69 -54.45
N VAL A 270 21.20 -7.62 -55.25
CA VAL A 270 21.78 -6.31 -54.88
C VAL A 270 21.11 -5.71 -53.64
N GLU A 271 19.88 -6.14 -53.32
CA GLU A 271 19.13 -5.72 -52.12
C GLU A 271 19.83 -6.15 -50.82
N CYS A 272 20.54 -7.27 -50.84
CA CYS A 272 21.14 -7.92 -49.66
C CYS A 272 22.29 -7.08 -49.08
N LYS A 273 22.99 -6.34 -49.95
CA LYS A 273 24.05 -5.40 -49.54
C LYS A 273 23.52 -4.32 -48.58
N PHE A 274 22.26 -3.92 -48.72
CA PHE A 274 21.67 -2.92 -47.83
C PHE A 274 21.31 -3.47 -46.44
N PHE A 275 21.19 -4.79 -46.28
CA PHE A 275 21.02 -5.44 -44.97
C PHE A 275 22.35 -5.57 -44.23
N GLU A 276 23.47 -5.66 -44.94
CA GLU A 276 24.81 -5.57 -44.32
C GLU A 276 25.07 -4.14 -43.79
N ASP A 277 24.45 -3.13 -44.39
CA ASP A 277 24.61 -1.71 -44.07
C ASP A 277 23.55 -1.14 -43.09
N GLY A 278 22.62 -1.95 -42.57
CA GLY A 278 21.54 -1.47 -41.69
C GLY A 278 20.78 -2.55 -40.91
N ASP A 279 20.21 -2.17 -39.77
CA ASP A 279 19.42 -3.06 -38.91
C ASP A 279 17.92 -3.01 -39.22
N ILE A 280 17.25 -4.17 -39.17
CA ILE A 280 15.79 -4.22 -39.12
C ILE A 280 15.37 -3.95 -37.67
N VAL A 281 14.69 -2.83 -37.45
CA VAL A 281 14.34 -2.35 -36.11
C VAL A 281 12.85 -2.10 -35.98
N SER A 282 12.21 -2.60 -34.93
CA SER A 282 10.91 -2.12 -34.48
C SER A 282 11.05 -1.10 -33.37
N SER A 283 10.31 0.00 -33.47
CA SER A 283 10.17 0.98 -32.40
C SER A 283 8.71 1.40 -32.23
N PHE A 284 8.35 1.96 -31.07
CA PHE A 284 7.01 2.50 -30.89
C PHE A 284 6.78 3.75 -31.75
N PHE A 285 5.71 3.77 -32.57
CA PHE A 285 5.34 4.96 -33.34
C PHE A 285 4.25 5.80 -32.67
N ASP A 286 3.61 5.23 -31.65
CA ASP A 286 2.63 5.89 -30.79
C ASP A 286 2.79 5.35 -29.35
N ARG A 287 2.02 5.86 -28.40
CA ARG A 287 2.08 5.44 -27.00
C ARG A 287 1.46 4.05 -26.81
N PRO A 288 2.17 3.11 -26.17
CA PRO A 288 1.56 1.88 -25.67
C PRO A 288 0.40 2.19 -24.72
N SER A 289 -0.62 1.33 -24.70
CA SER A 289 -1.75 1.49 -23.79
C SER A 289 -2.25 0.16 -23.26
N VAL A 290 -2.68 0.16 -22.01
CA VAL A 290 -3.41 -0.91 -21.34
C VAL A 290 -4.85 -0.48 -21.17
N LYS A 291 -5.73 -1.46 -21.35
CA LYS A 291 -7.14 -1.37 -21.04
C LYS A 291 -7.56 -2.53 -20.17
N ILE A 292 -8.17 -2.24 -19.03
CA ILE A 292 -8.73 -3.23 -18.12
C ILE A 292 -10.18 -3.46 -18.53
N GLN A 293 -10.50 -4.68 -18.97
CA GLN A 293 -11.84 -5.03 -19.44
C GLN A 293 -12.72 -5.48 -18.27
N SER A 294 -14.03 -5.53 -18.52
CA SER A 294 -15.03 -5.98 -17.54
C SER A 294 -15.06 -7.49 -17.32
N ASP A 295 -14.37 -8.27 -18.17
CA ASP A 295 -14.28 -9.74 -18.12
C ASP A 295 -12.97 -10.24 -17.50
N ASP A 296 -12.33 -9.37 -16.74
CA ASP A 296 -11.08 -9.59 -16.01
C ASP A 296 -9.82 -9.70 -16.88
N SER A 297 -9.97 -9.57 -18.19
CA SER A 297 -8.85 -9.54 -19.11
C SER A 297 -8.18 -8.16 -19.12
N ILE A 298 -6.85 -8.15 -19.05
CA ILE A 298 -6.07 -6.94 -19.23
C ILE A 298 -5.51 -6.98 -20.65
N SER A 299 -5.98 -6.07 -21.50
CA SER A 299 -5.48 -5.94 -22.85
C SER A 299 -4.38 -4.89 -22.93
N LEU A 300 -3.27 -5.22 -23.58
CA LEU A 300 -2.18 -4.31 -23.89
C LEU A 300 -2.11 -4.12 -25.41
N THR A 301 -2.04 -2.87 -25.84
CA THR A 301 -1.89 -2.50 -27.24
C THR A 301 -0.52 -1.85 -27.43
N LEU A 302 0.28 -2.45 -28.31
CA LEU A 302 1.63 -2.02 -28.65
C LEU A 302 1.69 -1.53 -30.10
N PRO A 303 1.77 -0.21 -30.34
CA PRO A 303 1.91 0.36 -31.68
C PRO A 303 3.38 0.32 -32.14
N LEU A 304 3.74 -0.68 -32.93
CA LEU A 304 5.11 -0.90 -33.42
C LEU A 304 5.30 -0.48 -34.87
N SER A 305 6.46 0.10 -35.17
CA SER A 305 6.90 0.46 -36.52
C SER A 305 8.20 -0.27 -36.80
N THR A 306 8.14 -1.31 -37.62
CA THR A 306 9.29 -2.09 -38.09
C THR A 306 9.83 -1.48 -39.37
N SER A 307 11.08 -1.06 -39.38
CA SER A 307 11.71 -0.45 -40.55
C SER A 307 13.13 -0.95 -40.73
N LEU A 308 13.58 -0.94 -41.98
CA LEU A 308 14.98 -1.03 -42.35
C LEU A 308 15.43 0.32 -42.91
N THR A 309 16.45 0.88 -42.29
CA THR A 309 17.04 2.16 -42.69
C THR A 309 18.51 1.94 -42.96
N THR A 310 19.00 2.43 -44.10
CA THR A 310 20.44 2.36 -44.41
C THR A 310 21.26 3.23 -43.48
N SER A 311 22.57 3.01 -43.43
CA SER A 311 23.55 3.89 -42.79
C SER A 311 23.48 5.36 -43.27
N SER A 312 23.00 5.60 -44.50
CA SER A 312 22.75 6.94 -45.05
C SER A 312 21.41 7.57 -44.64
N GLY A 313 20.60 6.88 -43.83
CA GLY A 313 19.31 7.35 -43.33
C GLY A 313 18.13 7.14 -44.30
N GLN A 314 18.34 6.36 -45.38
CA GLN A 314 17.28 6.07 -46.35
C GLN A 314 16.40 4.92 -45.84
N GLU A 315 15.10 5.18 -45.65
CA GLU A 315 14.11 4.16 -45.28
C GLU A 315 13.81 3.27 -46.51
N LEU A 316 14.12 1.98 -46.41
CA LEU A 316 13.94 1.01 -47.50
C LEU A 316 12.57 0.35 -47.47
N PHE A 317 12.09 0.06 -46.26
CA PHE A 317 10.71 -0.28 -45.97
C PHE A 317 10.34 0.11 -44.54
N LYS A 318 9.03 0.22 -44.31
CA LYS A 318 8.41 0.43 -43.01
C LYS A 318 7.07 -0.28 -42.96
N ILE A 319 6.82 -0.99 -41.88
CA ILE A 319 5.58 -1.70 -41.58
C ILE A 319 5.13 -1.22 -40.21
N LYS A 320 3.95 -0.59 -40.15
CA LYS A 320 3.30 -0.23 -38.89
C LYS A 320 2.33 -1.33 -38.50
N THR A 321 2.47 -1.83 -37.30
CA THR A 321 1.63 -2.88 -36.72
C THR A 321 1.07 -2.44 -35.38
N GLU A 322 -0.16 -2.82 -35.12
CA GLU A 322 -0.73 -2.81 -33.78
C GLU A 322 -0.73 -4.24 -33.24
N VAL A 323 0.04 -4.50 -32.19
CA VAL A 323 0.07 -5.80 -31.51
C VAL A 323 -0.87 -5.72 -30.33
N ASN A 324 -1.91 -6.55 -30.32
CA ASN A 324 -2.88 -6.66 -29.25
C ASN A 324 -2.56 -7.89 -28.41
N LEU A 325 -2.29 -7.67 -27.12
CA LEU A 325 -1.90 -8.70 -26.17
C LEU A 325 -2.89 -8.81 -25.03
N ILE A 326 -2.92 -9.98 -24.41
CA ILE A 326 -3.58 -10.25 -23.14
C ILE A 326 -2.48 -10.46 -22.11
N LEU A 327 -2.61 -9.80 -20.95
CA LEU A 327 -1.75 -10.02 -19.80
C LEU A 327 -2.36 -11.13 -18.94
N GLU A 328 -1.59 -12.19 -18.74
CA GLU A 328 -1.91 -13.32 -17.89
C GLU A 328 -0.92 -13.40 -16.72
N ASP A 329 -1.28 -14.13 -15.67
CA ASP A 329 -0.40 -14.47 -14.54
C ASP A 329 0.36 -13.26 -13.95
N VAL A 330 -0.32 -12.12 -13.73
CA VAL A 330 0.29 -10.93 -13.14
C VAL A 330 0.76 -11.26 -11.72
N ALA A 331 2.07 -11.32 -11.53
CA ALA A 331 2.73 -11.67 -10.29
C ALA A 331 3.53 -10.50 -9.76
N LEU A 332 3.53 -10.34 -8.43
CA LEU A 332 4.33 -9.34 -7.75
C LEU A 332 5.58 -9.99 -7.17
N GLU A 333 6.72 -9.34 -7.40
CA GLU A 333 8.01 -9.74 -6.84
C GLU A 333 8.20 -9.14 -5.44
N HIS A 334 9.13 -9.71 -4.68
CA HIS A 334 9.34 -9.33 -3.28
C HIS A 334 9.75 -7.84 -3.17
N PRO A 335 9.18 -7.04 -2.24
CA PRO A 335 9.52 -5.63 -2.15
C PRO A 335 10.98 -5.43 -1.73
N GLU A 336 11.74 -4.67 -2.51
CA GLU A 336 13.09 -4.23 -2.16
C GLU A 336 13.04 -2.75 -1.78
N ASN A 337 13.46 -2.42 -0.55
CA ASN A 337 13.43 -1.05 -0.01
C ASN A 337 12.06 -0.33 -0.02
N GLY A 338 10.95 -1.04 -0.27
CA GLY A 338 9.61 -0.45 -0.38
C GLY A 338 9.11 -0.32 -1.82
N ASP A 339 9.96 -0.57 -2.81
CA ASP A 339 9.57 -0.68 -4.21
C ASP A 339 9.03 -2.08 -4.48
N VAL A 340 7.82 -2.15 -5.03
CA VAL A 340 7.18 -3.43 -5.37
C VAL A 340 7.31 -3.62 -6.87
N GLN A 341 8.01 -4.67 -7.30
CA GLN A 341 8.10 -5.02 -8.72
C GLN A 341 6.98 -5.98 -9.12
N TRP A 342 6.62 -5.96 -10.39
CA TRP A 342 5.63 -6.86 -10.97
C TRP A 342 6.10 -7.40 -12.32
N SER A 343 5.58 -8.59 -12.63
CA SER A 343 5.79 -9.31 -13.88
C SER A 343 4.45 -9.86 -14.36
N ALA A 344 4.33 -10.09 -15.66
CA ALA A 344 3.17 -10.72 -16.27
C ALA A 344 3.63 -11.63 -17.40
N LYS A 345 2.78 -12.57 -17.79
CA LYS A 345 2.91 -13.29 -19.06
C LYS A 345 2.12 -12.55 -20.13
N TYR A 346 2.76 -12.32 -21.26
CA TYR A 346 2.13 -11.67 -22.42
C TYR A 346 1.76 -12.74 -23.44
N GLN A 347 0.48 -12.77 -23.82
CA GLN A 347 -0.03 -13.59 -24.91
C GLN A 347 -0.52 -12.69 -26.04
N ILE A 348 -0.02 -12.87 -27.25
CA ILE A 348 -0.46 -12.12 -28.42
C ILE A 348 -1.81 -12.68 -28.88
N LYS A 349 -2.84 -11.83 -28.84
CA LYS A 349 -4.17 -12.14 -29.37
C LYS A 349 -4.18 -11.98 -30.88
N ASP A 350 -3.71 -10.83 -31.36
CA ASP A 350 -3.64 -10.52 -32.78
C ASP A 350 -2.56 -9.48 -33.09
N ILE A 351 -2.11 -9.48 -34.34
CA ILE A 351 -1.25 -8.44 -34.91
C ILE A 351 -1.97 -7.88 -36.13
N LYS A 352 -2.23 -6.58 -36.13
CA LYS A 352 -2.86 -5.88 -37.25
C LYS A 352 -1.83 -5.03 -37.97
N VAL A 353 -1.61 -5.30 -39.25
CA VAL A 353 -0.81 -4.42 -40.12
C VAL A 353 -1.67 -3.22 -40.47
N LEU A 354 -1.23 -2.04 -40.05
CA LEU A 354 -1.93 -0.77 -40.29
C LEU A 354 -1.48 -0.11 -41.58
N GLN A 355 -0.18 -0.15 -41.87
CA GLN A 355 0.40 0.52 -43.01
C GLN A 355 1.72 -0.14 -43.40
N THR A 356 1.94 -0.32 -44.70
CA THR A 356 3.22 -0.75 -45.24
C THR A 356 3.68 0.21 -46.34
N SER A 357 4.92 0.67 -46.24
CA SER A 357 5.59 1.46 -47.26
C SER A 357 6.93 0.81 -47.60
N SER A 358 7.26 0.75 -48.88
CA SER A 358 8.53 0.19 -49.33
C SER A 358 9.00 0.85 -50.61
N SER A 359 10.32 0.88 -50.79
CA SER A 359 10.92 1.19 -52.09
C SER A 359 10.62 0.07 -53.09
N ARG A 360 10.68 0.38 -54.39
CA ARG A 360 10.29 -0.55 -55.46
C ARG A 360 11.00 -1.92 -55.38
N ASN A 361 12.26 -1.92 -54.94
CA ASN A 361 13.08 -3.15 -54.84
C ASN A 361 12.79 -3.95 -53.57
N PHE A 362 12.10 -3.37 -52.58
CA PHE A 362 11.85 -3.99 -51.28
C PHE A 362 10.38 -4.41 -51.07
N GLN A 363 9.52 -4.26 -52.09
CA GLN A 363 8.10 -4.65 -52.00
C GLN A 363 7.92 -6.12 -51.60
N LYS A 364 8.64 -7.03 -52.27
CA LYS A 364 8.56 -8.47 -51.98
C LYS A 364 9.05 -8.77 -50.56
N PHE A 365 10.13 -8.13 -50.13
CA PHE A 365 10.67 -8.30 -48.79
C PHE A 365 9.73 -7.77 -47.71
N ALA A 366 9.11 -6.60 -47.92
CA ALA A 366 8.13 -6.04 -47.00
C ALA A 366 6.94 -6.99 -46.78
N SER A 367 6.40 -7.60 -47.84
CA SER A 367 5.35 -8.62 -47.71
C SER A 367 5.83 -9.88 -46.97
N THR A 368 7.07 -10.31 -47.19
CA THR A 368 7.66 -11.42 -46.42
C THR A 368 7.78 -11.05 -44.93
N MET A 369 8.21 -9.83 -44.62
CA MET A 369 8.33 -9.34 -43.24
C MET A 369 6.98 -9.27 -42.54
N GLU A 370 5.91 -8.84 -43.22
CA GLU A 370 4.55 -8.90 -42.67
C GLU A 370 4.18 -10.33 -42.24
N SER A 371 4.43 -11.31 -43.12
CA SER A 371 4.18 -12.72 -42.81
C SER A 371 5.04 -13.23 -41.66
N TRP A 372 6.31 -12.82 -41.58
CA TRP A 372 7.19 -13.21 -40.49
C TRP A 372 6.80 -12.59 -39.16
N ILE A 373 6.37 -11.33 -39.12
CA ILE A 373 5.87 -10.71 -37.89
C ILE A 373 4.70 -11.53 -37.33
N ASP A 374 3.79 -12.01 -38.19
CA ASP A 374 2.67 -12.86 -37.77
C ASP A 374 3.10 -14.28 -37.37
N THR A 375 4.10 -14.84 -38.05
CA THR A 375 4.60 -16.21 -37.78
C THR A 375 5.43 -16.30 -36.50
N HIS A 376 6.16 -15.23 -36.15
CA HIS A 376 7.09 -15.21 -35.00
C HIS A 376 6.48 -14.55 -33.76
N LYS A 377 5.18 -14.73 -33.53
CA LYS A 377 4.49 -14.28 -32.30
C LYS A 377 5.22 -14.72 -31.03
N GLY A 378 5.67 -15.96 -30.97
CA GLY A 378 6.40 -16.48 -29.81
C GLY A 378 7.73 -15.77 -29.53
N PHE A 379 8.41 -15.24 -30.56
CA PHE A 379 9.61 -14.43 -30.35
C PHE A 379 9.26 -13.09 -29.69
N LEU A 380 8.23 -12.41 -30.18
CA LEU A 380 7.72 -11.17 -29.58
C LEU A 380 7.24 -11.41 -28.14
N GLU A 381 6.47 -12.46 -27.88
CA GLU A 381 6.05 -12.85 -26.53
C GLU A 381 7.23 -13.07 -25.59
N ASN A 382 8.23 -13.86 -26.01
CA ASN A 382 9.43 -14.12 -25.19
C ASN A 382 10.21 -12.84 -24.89
N LEU A 383 10.34 -11.96 -25.88
CA LEU A 383 11.02 -10.69 -25.70
C LEU A 383 10.25 -9.80 -24.71
N LEU A 384 8.94 -9.67 -24.86
CA LEU A 384 8.11 -8.88 -23.95
C LEU A 384 8.13 -9.46 -22.53
N ASN A 385 8.04 -10.79 -22.37
CA ASN A 385 8.16 -11.49 -21.08
C ASN A 385 9.53 -11.29 -20.42
N THR A 386 10.58 -11.08 -21.21
CA THR A 386 11.95 -10.89 -20.70
C THR A 386 12.19 -9.44 -20.30
N TYR A 387 11.71 -8.48 -21.09
CA TYR A 387 12.11 -7.07 -20.99
C TYR A 387 11.02 -6.14 -20.43
N ILE A 388 9.74 -6.51 -20.53
CA ILE A 388 8.65 -5.74 -19.91
C ILE A 388 8.38 -6.33 -18.53
N ARG A 389 9.07 -5.74 -17.55
CA ARG A 389 8.75 -5.84 -16.12
C ARG A 389 8.63 -4.42 -15.59
N GLY A 390 7.82 -4.22 -14.55
CA GLY A 390 7.56 -2.89 -14.03
C GLY A 390 7.74 -2.81 -12.52
N SER A 391 7.87 -1.60 -12.03
CA SER A 391 7.65 -1.27 -10.62
C SER A 391 6.25 -0.70 -10.45
N LEU A 392 5.62 -0.96 -9.30
CA LEU A 392 4.43 -0.23 -8.91
C LEU A 392 4.79 1.24 -8.73
N PRO A 393 3.91 2.16 -9.14
CA PRO A 393 4.11 3.62 -9.04
C PRO A 393 3.90 4.15 -7.61
N VAL A 394 3.94 3.25 -6.62
CA VAL A 394 3.77 3.55 -5.20
C VAL A 394 4.87 2.87 -4.42
N HIS A 395 5.51 3.66 -3.58
CA HIS A 395 6.52 3.21 -2.64
C HIS A 395 5.86 2.94 -1.29
N LEU A 396 5.86 1.67 -0.87
CA LEU A 396 5.22 1.23 0.37
C LEU A 396 6.27 1.12 1.49
N ARG A 397 6.29 2.11 2.37
CA ARG A 397 7.18 2.13 3.53
C ARG A 397 6.56 1.38 4.69
N SER A 398 7.06 0.17 4.94
CA SER A 398 6.80 -0.52 6.20
C SER A 398 7.94 -0.29 7.19
N PRO A 399 7.66 0.04 8.46
CA PRO A 399 8.67 0.07 9.53
C PRO A 399 9.16 -1.34 9.91
N LEU A 400 8.57 -2.39 9.30
CA LEU A 400 8.96 -3.79 9.40
C LEU A 400 9.40 -4.31 8.03
N VAL A 401 10.35 -5.25 8.02
CA VAL A 401 10.85 -5.88 6.78
C VAL A 401 9.71 -6.69 6.13
N TRP A 402 9.36 -6.36 4.88
CA TRP A 402 8.49 -7.19 4.03
C TRP A 402 9.16 -8.54 3.84
N THR A 403 8.52 -9.66 4.23
CA THR A 403 9.21 -10.96 4.22
C THR A 403 8.59 -12.08 3.40
N GLN A 404 7.36 -12.02 2.86
CA GLN A 404 6.85 -13.03 1.90
C GLN A 404 5.74 -12.54 0.94
N ARG A 405 5.30 -13.48 0.07
CA ARG A 405 4.40 -13.49 -1.11
C ARG A 405 3.38 -12.36 -1.26
N LEU A 406 3.32 -11.84 -2.48
CA LEU A 406 2.40 -10.85 -2.99
C LEU A 406 1.58 -11.46 -4.13
N HIS A 407 0.29 -11.10 -4.25
CA HIS A 407 -0.59 -11.60 -5.29
C HIS A 407 -1.30 -10.44 -5.99
N GLY A 408 -1.08 -10.25 -7.30
CA GLY A 408 -1.87 -9.32 -8.10
C GLY A 408 -3.18 -9.95 -8.57
N ARG A 409 -4.29 -9.22 -8.48
CA ARG A 409 -5.58 -9.58 -9.10
C ARG A 409 -6.27 -8.30 -9.59
N PRO A 410 -6.73 -8.22 -10.83
CA PRO A 410 -7.45 -7.02 -11.28
C PRO A 410 -8.76 -6.79 -10.47
N ASN A 411 -9.18 -5.52 -10.30
CA ASN A 411 -10.45 -5.16 -9.64
C ASN A 411 -11.40 -4.47 -10.63
N PHE A 412 -12.51 -5.14 -10.90
CA PHE A 412 -13.38 -4.91 -12.06
C PHE A 412 -14.44 -3.83 -11.85
N SER A 413 -14.61 -3.36 -10.60
CA SER A 413 -15.58 -2.32 -10.28
C SER A 413 -15.12 -0.90 -10.65
N THR A 414 -13.82 -0.70 -10.90
CA THR A 414 -13.20 0.63 -10.90
C THR A 414 -12.13 0.89 -11.97
N SER A 415 -12.03 0.07 -13.04
CA SER A 415 -10.95 0.20 -14.05
C SER A 415 -9.55 0.29 -13.40
N SER A 416 -9.32 -0.55 -12.39
CA SER A 416 -8.08 -0.55 -11.60
C SER A 416 -7.52 -1.97 -11.42
N LEU A 417 -6.21 -2.05 -11.26
CA LEU A 417 -5.52 -3.30 -10.97
C LEU A 417 -5.30 -3.39 -9.45
N ASN A 418 -5.76 -4.46 -8.82
CA ASN A 418 -5.63 -4.66 -7.38
C ASN A 418 -4.43 -5.58 -7.08
N PHE A 419 -3.75 -5.28 -6.00
CA PHE A 419 -2.55 -5.95 -5.57
C PHE A 419 -2.70 -6.28 -4.09
N HIS A 420 -2.67 -7.57 -3.77
CA HIS A 420 -2.72 -8.07 -2.41
C HIS A 420 -1.31 -8.23 -1.89
N VAL A 421 -1.01 -7.47 -0.85
CA VAL A 421 0.27 -7.48 -0.15
C VAL A 421 0.05 -8.16 1.20
N HIS A 422 0.62 -9.34 1.40
CA HIS A 422 0.56 -10.03 2.69
C HIS A 422 1.83 -9.74 3.51
N PRO A 423 1.80 -8.86 4.52
CA PRO A 423 2.84 -8.82 5.53
C PRO A 423 2.89 -10.18 6.24
N HIS A 424 4.04 -10.86 6.29
CA HIS A 424 4.13 -12.15 6.97
C HIS A 424 4.06 -11.95 8.51
N PHE A 425 3.23 -12.74 9.20
CA PHE A 425 2.97 -12.62 10.65
C PHE A 425 3.77 -13.61 11.50
N SER A 426 4.86 -14.19 10.98
CA SER A 426 5.65 -15.14 11.74
C SER A 426 6.48 -14.44 12.82
N PRO A 427 6.56 -14.99 14.05
CA PRO A 427 7.62 -14.60 14.98
C PRO A 427 8.97 -14.88 14.31
N SER A 428 9.95 -14.00 14.55
CA SER A 428 11.32 -14.24 14.11
C SER A 428 11.78 -15.60 14.64
N LEU A 429 11.99 -16.56 13.74
CA LEU A 429 12.71 -17.78 14.06
C LEU A 429 14.11 -17.34 14.49
N ARG A 430 14.34 -17.29 15.80
CA ARG A 430 15.70 -17.25 16.34
C ARG A 430 16.37 -18.54 15.93
N VAL A 431 17.32 -18.46 15.01
CA VAL A 431 18.36 -19.48 14.92
C VAL A 431 19.12 -19.36 16.22
N MET A 432 18.93 -20.33 17.12
CA MET A 432 19.89 -20.52 18.22
C MET A 432 21.22 -20.91 17.55
N VAL A 433 22.24 -20.09 17.77
CA VAL A 433 23.64 -20.48 17.54
C VAL A 433 24.07 -21.37 18.67
#